data_AF-A0AA42Z9W6-F1
#
_entry.id   AF-A0AA42Z9W6-F1
#
_cell.length_a   1.000
_cell.length_b   1.000
_cell.length_c   1.000
_cell.angle_alpha   90.00
_cell.angle_beta   90.00
_cell.angle_gamma   90.00
#
_symmetry.space_group_name_H-M   'P 1'
#
loop_
_entity.id
_entity.type
_entity.pdbx_description
1 polymer ?
#
loop_
_entity_poly.entity_id
_entity_poly.type
_entity_poly.pdbx_seq_one_letter_code
_entity_poly.pdbx_strand_id
1 'polypeptide(L)' 'MDYEYNTIESIELYDLSADIGETTDVAAQHPEVVARIQSLGDAIRTELGDALTETIGEGTRSIGVVD' A
#
# COMPACT_ATOMS: atom_id res chain seq x y z
N MET A 1 -10.36 -9.46 21.77
CA MET A 1 -10.50 -8.98 20.39
C MET A 1 -9.25 -9.45 19.69
N ASP A 2 -9.30 -10.65 19.11
CA ASP A 2 -8.15 -11.24 18.44
C ASP A 2 -8.19 -10.73 17.00
N TYR A 3 -7.17 -9.95 16.62
CA TYR A 3 -7.04 -9.48 15.25
C TYR A 3 -6.45 -10.61 14.41
N GLU A 4 -7.15 -10.98 13.33
CA GLU A 4 -6.63 -11.89 12.32
C GLU A 4 -5.79 -11.06 11.34
N TYR A 5 -4.51 -11.37 11.24
CA TYR A 5 -3.61 -10.74 10.27
C TYR A 5 -3.62 -11.59 8.99
N ASN A 6 -4.08 -10.99 7.90
CA ASN A 6 -3.98 -11.62 6.58
C ASN A 6 -2.62 -11.31 5.98
N THR A 7 -1.86 -12.36 5.65
CA THR A 7 -0.63 -12.22 4.84
C THR A 7 -1.02 -12.22 3.37
N ILE A 8 -0.68 -11.14 2.67
CA ILE A 8 -0.84 -11.03 1.22
C ILE A 8 0.51 -11.33 0.58
N GLU A 9 0.58 -12.40 -0.20
CA GLU A 9 1.85 -12.90 -0.80
C GLU A 9 2.23 -12.16 -2.10
N SER A 10 1.24 -11.59 -2.81
CA SER A 10 1.44 -10.91 -4.09
C SER A 10 0.48 -9.75 -4.28
N ILE A 11 0.76 -8.89 -5.25
CA ILE A 11 -0.14 -7.78 -5.61
C ILE A 11 -1.41 -8.35 -6.24
N GLU A 12 -2.54 -7.90 -5.73
CA GLU A 12 -3.88 -8.21 -6.22
C GLU A 12 -4.61 -6.91 -6.59
N LEU A 13 -5.56 -7.00 -7.52
CA LEU A 13 -6.41 -5.88 -7.93
C LEU A 13 -7.85 -6.36 -7.98
N TYR A 14 -8.73 -5.65 -7.29
CA TYR A 14 -10.16 -5.96 -7.19
C TYR A 14 -11.02 -4.81 -7.72
N ASP A 15 -12.09 -5.14 -8.45
CA ASP A 15 -13.14 -4.18 -8.81
C ASP A 15 -14.27 -4.22 -7.78
N LEU A 16 -14.18 -3.36 -6.77
CA LEU A 16 -15.17 -3.31 -5.68
C LEU A 16 -16.58 -2.96 -6.13
N SER A 17 -16.77 -2.41 -7.34
CA SER A 17 -18.10 -2.11 -7.87
C SER A 17 -18.84 -3.38 -8.31
N ALA A 18 -18.09 -4.39 -8.76
CA ALA A 18 -18.61 -5.68 -9.20
C ALA A 18 -18.38 -6.80 -8.16
N ASP A 19 -17.35 -6.67 -7.33
CA ASP A 19 -16.89 -7.66 -6.37
C ASP A 19 -16.45 -6.99 -5.04
N ILE A 20 -17.44 -6.59 -4.25
CA ILE A 20 -17.22 -5.98 -2.93
C ILE A 20 -16.54 -6.92 -1.91
N GLY A 21 -16.57 -8.22 -2.18
CA GLY A 21 -15.98 -9.24 -1.30
C GLY A 21 -14.51 -9.53 -1.59
N GLU A 22 -13.90 -8.85 -2.57
CA GLU A 22 -12.49 -9.03 -2.95
C GLU A 22 -12.15 -10.50 -3.24
N THR A 23 -13.01 -11.17 -4.01
CA THR A 23 -12.93 -12.61 -4.28
C THR A 23 -12.24 -12.95 -5.60
N THR A 24 -12.14 -11.99 -6.51
CA THR A 24 -11.64 -12.18 -7.88
C THR A 24 -10.50 -11.22 -8.18
N ASP A 25 -9.26 -11.73 -8.13
CA ASP A 25 -8.08 -10.98 -8.55
C ASP A 25 -8.05 -10.78 -10.07
N VAL A 26 -8.03 -9.52 -10.50
CA VAL A 26 -7.94 -9.09 -11.90
C VAL A 26 -6.61 -8.40 -12.25
N ALA A 27 -5.61 -8.45 -11.37
CA ALA A 27 -4.31 -7.77 -11.56
C ALA A 27 -3.62 -8.15 -12.88
N ALA A 28 -3.58 -9.45 -13.19
CA ALA A 28 -2.96 -9.94 -14.43
C ALA A 28 -3.67 -9.47 -15.72
N GLN A 29 -4.94 -9.07 -15.62
CA GLN A 29 -5.75 -8.60 -16.74
C GLN A 29 -5.60 -7.09 -16.97
N HIS A 30 -5.16 -6.35 -15.94
CA HIS A 30 -5.04 -4.88 -15.94
C HIS A 30 -3.68 -4.39 -15.42
N PRO A 31 -2.56 -4.80 -16.04
CA PRO A 31 -1.22 -4.45 -15.57
C PRO A 31 -0.94 -2.95 -15.56
N GLU A 32 -1.57 -2.18 -16.44
CA GLU A 32 -1.46 -0.73 -16.50
C GLU A 32 -2.12 -0.04 -15.29
N VAL A 33 -3.21 -0.61 -14.77
CA VAL A 33 -3.89 -0.10 -13.58
C VAL A 33 -3.06 -0.39 -12.35
N VAL A 34 -2.50 -1.60 -12.26
CA VAL A 34 -1.56 -1.99 -11.20
C VAL A 34 -0.38 -1.02 -11.17
N ALA A 35 0.29 -0.80 -12.30
CA ALA A 35 1.44 0.10 -12.38
C ALA A 35 1.09 1.54 -11.97
N ARG A 36 -0.11 2.03 -12.35
CA ARG A 36 -0.58 3.37 -11.96
C ARG A 36 -0.77 3.48 -10.44
N ILE A 37 -1.43 2.50 -9.83
CA ILE A 37 -1.69 2.50 -8.38
C ILE A 37 -0.38 2.35 -7.60
N GLN A 38 0.53 1.47 -8.05
CA GLN A 38 1.86 1.34 -7.45
C GLN A 38 2.61 2.66 -7.46
N SER A 39 2.65 3.36 -8.60
CA SER A 39 3.33 4.66 -8.72
C SER A 39 2.77 5.70 -7.74
N LEU A 40 1.45 5.73 -7.53
CA LEU A 40 0.82 6.61 -6.56
C LEU A 40 1.19 6.21 -5.12
N GLY A 41 1.21 4.91 -4.82
CA GLY A 41 1.63 4.38 -3.54
C GLY A 41 3.07 4.75 -3.22
N ASP A 42 3.98 4.54 -4.17
CA ASP A 42 5.40 4.85 -4.01
C ASP A 42 5.64 6.34 -3.73
N ALA A 43 4.93 7.23 -4.44
CA ALA A 43 5.03 8.67 -4.18
C ALA A 43 4.65 9.03 -2.73
N ILE A 44 3.59 8.42 -2.19
CA ILE A 44 3.17 8.68 -0.81
C ILE A 44 4.12 8.03 0.21
N ARG A 45 4.66 6.83 -0.08
CA ARG A 45 5.69 6.20 0.75
C ARG A 45 6.93 7.08 0.85
N THR A 46 7.38 7.67 -0.26
CA THR A 46 8.52 8.60 -0.26
C THR A 46 8.24 9.85 0.58
N GLU A 47 7.02 10.40 0.53
CA GLU A 47 6.69 11.59 1.30
C GLU A 47 6.54 11.30 2.80
N LEU A 48 5.75 10.28 3.17
CA LEU A 48 5.33 10.04 4.56
C LEU A 48 6.14 8.95 5.27
N GLY A 49 6.85 8.13 4.52
CA GLY A 49 7.51 6.92 5.01
C GLY A 49 6.57 5.72 5.00
N ASP A 50 7.16 4.54 5.12
CA ASP A 50 6.46 3.26 5.17
C ASP A 50 7.32 2.23 5.90
N ALA A 51 6.85 1.79 7.06
CA ALA A 51 7.57 0.83 7.89
C ALA A 51 7.65 -0.57 7.24
N LEU A 52 6.67 -0.94 6.41
CA LEU A 52 6.66 -2.24 5.74
C LEU A 52 7.76 -2.35 4.69
N THR A 53 8.07 -1.23 4.02
CA THR A 53 9.12 -1.13 3.01
C THR A 53 10.42 -0.50 3.53
N GLU A 54 10.48 -0.23 4.85
CA GLU A 54 11.59 0.47 5.51
C GLU A 54 11.92 1.85 4.90
N THR A 55 10.93 2.48 4.26
CA THR A 55 11.09 3.80 3.64
C THR A 55 10.98 4.89 4.71
N ILE A 56 12.00 5.76 4.81
CA ILE A 56 11.94 6.98 5.64
C ILE A 56 11.38 8.11 4.79
N GLY A 57 10.28 8.72 5.24
CA GLY A 57 9.61 9.78 4.49
C GLY A 57 10.36 11.11 4.53
N GLU A 58 10.45 11.78 3.37
CA GLU A 58 11.08 13.10 3.26
C GLU A 58 10.35 14.19 4.06
N GLY A 59 9.02 14.07 4.16
CA GLY A 59 8.16 14.97 4.95
C GLY A 59 8.17 14.68 6.45
N THR A 60 8.94 13.69 6.92
CA THR A 60 8.99 13.36 8.35
C THR A 60 9.81 14.38 9.14
N ARG A 61 9.28 14.79 10.30
CA ARG A 61 9.97 15.72 11.21
C ARG A 61 11.01 14.97 12.04
N SER A 62 12.13 15.63 12.34
CA SER A 62 13.09 15.13 13.32
C SER A 62 12.45 14.98 14.70
N ILE A 63 12.95 14.04 15.49
CA ILE A 63 12.58 13.93 16.89
C ILE A 63 12.98 15.23 17.63
N GLY A 64 12.10 15.70 18.51
CA GLY A 64 12.42 16.85 19.35
C GLY A 64 13.44 16.47 20.41
N VAL A 65 14.39 17.36 20.70
CA VAL A 65 15.37 17.18 21.79
C VAL A 65 15.09 18.24 22.84
N VAL A 66 15.08 17.84 24.11
CA VAL A 66 15.03 18.73 25.28
C VAL A 66 16.42 18.74 25.91
N ASP A 67 16.95 19.93 26.17
CA ASP A 67 18.22 20.15 26.88
C ASP A 67 18.00 20.18 28.40
#